data_AF-A0A2V8LM11-F1
#
_entry.id   AF-A0A2V8LM11-F1
#
_cell.length_a   1.000
_cell.length_b   1.000
_cell.length_c   1.000
_cell.angle_alpha   90.00
_cell.angle_beta   90.00
_cell.angle_gamma   90.00
#
_symmetry.space_group_name_H-M   'P 1'
#
loop_
_entity.id
_entity.type
_entity.pdbx_description
1 polymer ?
#
loop_
_entity_poly.entity_id
_entity_poly.type
_entity_poly.pdbx_seq_one_letter_code
_entity_poly.pdbx_strand_id
1 'polypeptide(L)'
;MRRSNRSYVVKNPKVEIRVDDGRHYLLTSREKFDGITSDPLDPWVKGAAALYTKEFFEVARQHLNPGGVVTQFVQLYESNEEAVKSEIATFFEVFPNGAVFANLVNGQGYDVVLVGQAEPMKIDVDKMQQRLNMPEYAPVVQSLRETGIYSAVDLLSTFAGHAADLKTWLADASINRDLNLRLQYLAGLGLNLYRADPIYVSMVAHARYPGDLFTGSETTLQSLRKTIRFNDR
;
A
#
# COMPACT_ATOMS: atom_id res chain seq x y z
N MET A 1 27.99 -12.68 -8.57
CA MET A 1 27.71 -11.54 -7.66
C MET A 1 27.26 -10.34 -8.49
N ARG A 2 25.96 -10.22 -8.81
CA ARG A 2 25.44 -9.10 -9.62
C ARG A 2 25.34 -7.87 -8.72
N ARG A 3 26.16 -6.84 -8.99
CA ARG A 3 26.02 -5.52 -8.38
C ARG A 3 24.63 -4.98 -8.72
N SER A 4 23.81 -4.67 -7.72
CA SER A 4 22.49 -4.06 -7.92
C SER A 4 22.67 -2.72 -8.66
N ASN A 5 21.90 -2.49 -9.74
CA ASN A 5 21.89 -1.26 -10.53
C ASN A 5 21.38 0.01 -9.79
N ARG A 6 21.31 -0.01 -8.45
CA ARG A 6 20.72 1.07 -7.64
C ARG A 6 21.39 2.44 -7.84
N SER A 7 22.68 2.47 -8.19
CA SER A 7 23.44 3.72 -8.42
C SER A 7 23.06 4.51 -9.68
N TYR A 8 22.21 3.98 -10.56
CA TYR A 8 21.84 4.65 -11.82
C TYR A 8 20.52 5.42 -11.76
N VAL A 9 19.65 5.15 -10.78
CA VAL A 9 18.33 5.81 -10.68
C VAL A 9 18.47 7.31 -10.46
N VAL A 10 19.36 7.71 -9.55
CA VAL A 10 19.63 9.13 -9.22
C VAL A 10 20.25 9.92 -10.39
N LYS A 11 20.71 9.25 -11.45
CA LYS A 11 21.27 9.86 -12.65
C LYS A 11 20.28 9.92 -13.81
N ASN A 12 19.08 9.35 -13.66
CA ASN A 12 18.07 9.37 -14.70
C ASN A 12 17.54 10.81 -14.85
N PRO A 13 17.52 11.40 -16.07
CA PRO A 13 17.05 12.78 -16.26
C PRO A 13 15.56 12.97 -15.93
N LYS A 14 14.80 11.89 -15.75
CA LYS A 14 13.40 11.92 -15.29
C LYS A 14 13.25 11.96 -13.77
N VAL A 15 14.36 11.84 -13.02
CA VAL A 15 14.36 11.82 -11.55
C VAL A 15 14.84 13.16 -11.05
N GLU A 16 14.00 13.81 -10.26
CA GLU A 16 14.36 15.00 -9.47
C GLU A 16 14.42 14.60 -8.00
N ILE A 17 15.51 14.96 -7.32
CA ILE A 17 15.71 14.70 -5.89
C ILE A 17 15.52 16.01 -5.15
N ARG A 18 14.53 16.05 -4.25
CA ARG A 18 14.28 17.17 -3.36
C ARG A 18 14.55 16.74 -1.92
N VAL A 19 15.46 17.43 -1.26
CA VAL A 19 15.78 17.21 0.16
C VAL A 19 14.84 18.10 0.98
N ASP A 20 13.74 17.52 1.44
CA ASP A 20 12.72 18.18 2.24
C ASP A 20 11.95 17.13 3.06
N ASP A 21 11.15 17.57 4.03
CA ASP A 21 10.11 16.74 4.63
C ASP A 21 8.98 16.55 3.61
N GLY A 22 8.59 15.30 3.32
CA GLY A 22 7.62 15.00 2.27
C GLY A 22 6.25 15.64 2.51
N ARG A 23 5.86 15.82 3.77
CA ARG A 23 4.63 16.52 4.15
C ARG A 23 4.76 18.02 3.96
N HIS A 24 5.85 18.63 4.40
CA HIS A 24 6.14 20.04 4.15
C HIS A 24 6.13 20.36 2.65
N TYR A 25 6.77 19.51 1.84
CA TYR A 25 6.80 19.68 0.39
C TYR A 25 5.38 19.68 -0.20
N LEU A 26 4.54 18.70 0.14
CA LEU A 26 3.15 18.68 -0.33
C LEU A 26 2.34 19.87 0.17
N LEU A 27 2.54 20.33 1.40
CA LEU A 27 1.81 21.49 1.95
C LEU A 27 2.16 22.82 1.28
N THR A 28 3.38 22.94 0.75
CA THR A 28 3.89 24.18 0.15
C THR A 28 3.90 24.17 -1.37
N SER A 29 3.78 22.98 -1.98
CA SER A 29 3.67 22.81 -3.42
C SER A 29 2.26 23.09 -3.93
N ARG A 30 2.15 23.37 -5.23
CA ARG A 30 0.89 23.36 -5.98
C ARG A 30 0.86 22.27 -7.05
N GLU A 31 1.94 21.48 -7.15
CA GLU A 31 2.07 20.40 -8.13
C GLU A 31 1.05 19.30 -7.84
N LYS A 32 0.51 18.70 -8.89
CA LYS A 32 -0.35 17.52 -8.77
C LYS A 32 0.30 16.33 -9.44
N PHE A 33 0.03 15.14 -8.91
CA PHE A 33 0.71 13.91 -9.28
C PHE A 33 -0.29 12.84 -9.72
N ASP A 34 0.13 12.01 -10.67
CA ASP A 34 -0.59 10.80 -11.06
C ASP A 34 -0.31 9.64 -10.07
N GLY A 35 0.74 9.77 -9.26
CA GLY A 35 1.11 8.81 -8.24
C GLY A 35 1.87 9.47 -7.10
N ILE A 36 1.50 9.16 -5.86
CA ILE A 36 2.24 9.53 -4.65
C ILE A 36 2.52 8.23 -3.89
N THR A 37 3.79 7.89 -3.68
CA THR A 37 4.17 6.76 -2.83
C THR A 37 4.83 7.28 -1.57
N SER A 38 4.32 6.83 -0.42
CA SER A 38 4.85 7.15 0.90
C SER A 38 5.44 5.89 1.52
N ASP A 39 6.75 5.90 1.68
CA ASP A 39 7.54 4.81 2.27
C ASP A 39 8.44 5.38 3.39
N PRO A 40 7.85 5.89 4.49
CA PRO A 40 8.60 6.50 5.56
C PRO A 40 9.27 5.45 6.45
N LEU A 41 10.16 5.91 7.33
CA LEU A 41 10.71 5.08 8.42
C LEU A 41 9.61 4.55 9.34
N ASP A 42 10.01 3.62 10.22
CA ASP A 42 9.07 2.99 11.15
C ASP A 42 8.28 4.03 11.98
N PRO A 43 6.97 3.84 12.25
CA PRO A 43 6.13 4.88 12.84
C PRO A 43 6.55 5.36 14.24
N TRP A 44 7.33 4.57 14.99
CA TRP A 44 7.89 5.00 16.30
C TRP A 44 9.10 5.95 16.15
N VAL A 45 9.71 6.04 14.96
CA VAL A 45 10.77 7.00 14.69
C VAL A 45 10.20 8.41 14.72
N LYS A 46 10.89 9.30 15.44
CA LYS A 46 10.45 10.69 15.62
C LYS A 46 10.12 11.34 14.27
N GLY A 47 8.87 11.78 14.12
CA GLY A 47 8.38 12.46 12.93
C GLY A 47 7.71 11.55 11.89
N ALA A 48 8.00 10.24 11.88
CA ALA A 48 7.43 9.32 10.89
C ALA A 48 5.91 9.21 11.01
N ALA A 49 5.37 9.13 12.23
CA ALA A 49 3.93 9.06 12.50
C ALA A 49 3.13 10.24 11.91
N ALA A 50 3.76 11.39 11.65
CA ALA A 50 3.10 12.54 11.03
C ALA A 50 2.72 12.28 9.55
N LEU A 51 3.39 11.34 8.89
CA LEU A 51 3.10 10.83 7.54
C LEU A 51 2.06 9.71 7.51
N TYR A 52 1.45 9.41 8.67
CA TYR A 52 0.36 8.44 8.82
C TYR A 52 -0.90 9.08 9.42
N THR A 53 -0.97 10.41 9.42
CA THR A 53 -2.12 11.14 9.97
C THR A 53 -3.22 11.29 8.93
N LYS A 54 -4.46 11.41 9.40
CA LYS A 54 -5.59 11.73 8.52
C LYS A 54 -5.30 13.01 7.72
N GLU A 55 -4.79 14.03 8.40
CA GLU A 55 -4.53 15.34 7.79
C GLU A 55 -3.46 15.25 6.70
N PHE A 56 -2.40 14.44 6.89
CA PHE A 56 -1.43 14.17 5.82
C PHE A 56 -2.07 13.44 4.64
N PHE A 57 -2.88 12.41 4.88
CA PHE A 57 -3.56 11.70 3.80
C PHE A 57 -4.54 12.59 3.04
N GLU A 58 -5.23 13.52 3.72
CA GLU A 58 -6.08 14.53 3.08
C GLU A 58 -5.27 15.45 2.16
N VAL A 59 -4.10 15.89 2.61
CA VAL A 59 -3.17 16.67 1.79
C VAL A 59 -2.73 15.86 0.57
N ALA A 60 -2.29 14.60 0.76
CA ALA A 60 -1.91 13.73 -0.35
C ALA A 60 -3.05 13.56 -1.36
N ARG A 61 -4.28 13.32 -0.88
CA ARG A 61 -5.48 13.21 -1.73
C ARG A 61 -5.75 14.47 -2.56
N GLN A 62 -5.54 15.66 -1.99
CA GLN A 62 -5.75 16.94 -2.70
C GLN A 62 -4.72 17.19 -3.82
N HIS A 63 -3.54 16.58 -3.71
CA HIS A 63 -2.44 16.68 -4.67
C HIS A 63 -2.49 15.60 -5.75
N LEU A 64 -3.55 14.80 -5.83
CA LEU A 64 -3.76 13.87 -6.93
C LEU A 64 -4.40 14.55 -8.15
N ASN A 65 -3.93 14.17 -9.33
CA ASN A 65 -4.69 14.33 -10.57
C ASN A 65 -5.90 13.37 -10.59
N PRO A 66 -6.93 13.63 -11.41
CA PRO A 66 -8.00 12.65 -11.65
C PRO A 66 -7.42 11.30 -12.08
N GLY A 67 -7.87 10.21 -11.46
CA GLY A 67 -7.31 8.87 -11.65
C GLY A 67 -5.92 8.64 -11.03
N GLY A 68 -5.37 9.60 -10.29
CA GLY A 68 -4.12 9.44 -9.55
C GLY A 68 -4.26 8.48 -8.35
N VAL A 69 -3.13 7.92 -7.90
CA VAL A 69 -3.07 6.90 -6.84
C VAL A 69 -2.13 7.33 -5.72
N VAL A 70 -2.54 7.09 -4.47
CA VAL A 70 -1.63 7.12 -3.30
C VAL A 70 -1.35 5.68 -2.88
N THR A 71 -0.07 5.39 -2.60
CA THR A 71 0.35 4.18 -1.91
C THR A 71 1.01 4.51 -0.57
N GLN A 72 0.67 3.75 0.47
CA GLN A 72 1.26 3.90 1.81
C GLN A 72 1.79 2.54 2.28
N PHE A 73 3.08 2.47 2.58
CA PHE A 73 3.70 1.32 3.23
C PHE A 73 3.19 1.20 4.68
N VAL A 74 2.93 -0.02 5.14
CA VAL A 74 2.62 -0.35 6.55
C VAL A 74 3.36 -1.63 6.91
N GLN A 75 4.26 -1.54 7.88
CA GLN A 75 4.97 -2.69 8.43
C GLN A 75 4.09 -3.49 9.38
N LEU A 76 4.17 -4.83 9.32
CA LEU A 76 3.56 -5.70 10.33
C LEU A 76 4.60 -6.26 11.31
N TYR A 77 5.89 -6.25 10.93
CA TYR A 77 6.99 -6.60 11.81
C TYR A 77 7.29 -5.47 12.80
N GLU A 78 7.79 -5.85 13.98
CA GLU A 78 8.11 -4.92 15.07
C GLU A 78 6.93 -3.99 15.41
N SER A 79 5.71 -4.53 15.26
CA SER A 79 4.45 -3.82 15.43
C SER A 79 3.46 -4.65 16.24
N ASN A 80 2.35 -4.02 16.59
CA ASN A 80 1.21 -4.66 17.25
C ASN A 80 -0.07 -4.39 16.47
N GLU A 81 -1.12 -5.16 16.75
CA GLU A 81 -2.38 -5.07 16.02
C GLU A 81 -3.04 -3.68 16.17
N GLU A 82 -2.91 -3.03 17.33
CA GLU A 82 -3.49 -1.69 17.57
C GLU A 82 -2.84 -0.62 16.67
N ALA A 83 -1.52 -0.65 16.49
CA ALA A 83 -0.78 0.25 15.62
C ALA A 83 -1.16 0.03 14.15
N VAL A 84 -1.15 -1.22 13.68
CA VAL A 84 -1.53 -1.55 12.28
C VAL A 84 -2.98 -1.16 12.00
N LYS A 85 -3.91 -1.45 12.92
CA LYS A 85 -5.30 -0.99 12.81
C LYS A 85 -5.39 0.53 12.73
N SER A 86 -4.62 1.25 13.54
CA SER A 86 -4.57 2.72 13.53
C SER A 86 -4.13 3.26 12.17
N GLU A 87 -3.06 2.71 11.59
CA GLU A 87 -2.55 3.10 10.27
C GLU A 87 -3.60 2.87 9.17
N ILE A 88 -4.13 1.66 9.08
CA ILE A 88 -5.08 1.25 8.03
C ILE A 88 -6.41 2.00 8.17
N ALA A 89 -6.96 2.11 9.38
CA ALA A 89 -8.21 2.85 9.60
C ALA A 89 -8.06 4.34 9.27
N THR A 90 -6.93 4.95 9.63
CA THR A 90 -6.67 6.36 9.33
C THR A 90 -6.59 6.60 7.83
N PHE A 91 -5.95 5.71 7.08
CA PHE A 91 -5.92 5.77 5.62
C PHE A 91 -7.32 5.65 5.01
N PHE A 92 -8.12 4.68 5.47
CA PHE A 92 -9.48 4.48 4.95
C PHE A 92 -10.49 5.55 5.34
N GLU A 93 -10.25 6.37 6.38
CA GLU A 93 -11.06 7.58 6.60
C GLU A 93 -10.96 8.57 5.43
N VAL A 94 -9.83 8.60 4.73
CA VAL A 94 -9.58 9.51 3.60
C VAL A 94 -9.83 8.85 2.26
N PHE A 95 -9.54 7.54 2.16
CA PHE A 95 -9.71 6.71 0.98
C PHE A 95 -10.71 5.57 1.24
N PRO A 96 -12.03 5.84 1.29
CA PRO A 96 -13.04 4.85 1.69
C PRO A 96 -13.23 3.69 0.69
N ASN A 97 -12.64 3.79 -0.50
CA ASN A 97 -12.60 2.72 -1.51
C ASN A 97 -11.20 2.09 -1.64
N GLY A 98 -10.33 2.32 -0.64
CA GLY A 98 -8.96 1.84 -0.66
C GLY A 98 -8.86 0.32 -0.54
N ALA A 99 -7.72 -0.20 -0.96
CA ALA A 99 -7.37 -1.62 -0.95
C ALA A 99 -6.04 -1.86 -0.23
N VAL A 100 -5.86 -3.07 0.27
CA VAL A 100 -4.61 -3.56 0.87
C VAL A 100 -4.02 -4.63 -0.04
N PHE A 101 -2.72 -4.55 -0.30
CA PHE A 101 -1.94 -5.60 -0.96
C PHE A 101 -0.82 -6.02 -0.02
N ALA A 102 -0.61 -7.32 0.15
CA ALA A 102 0.31 -7.87 1.15
C ALA A 102 1.55 -8.50 0.52
N ASN A 103 2.68 -8.30 1.19
CA ASN A 103 3.91 -9.01 0.91
C ASN A 103 4.03 -10.20 1.88
N LEU A 104 4.27 -11.38 1.33
CA LEU A 104 4.44 -12.61 2.11
C LEU A 104 5.89 -13.10 2.03
N VAL A 105 6.46 -13.45 3.18
CA VAL A 105 7.78 -14.09 3.27
C VAL A 105 7.58 -15.53 3.70
N ASN A 106 7.97 -16.48 2.85
CA ASN A 106 7.75 -17.92 3.07
C ASN A 106 6.27 -18.27 3.36
N GLY A 107 5.33 -17.56 2.70
CA GLY A 107 3.89 -17.74 2.88
C GLY A 107 3.32 -17.11 4.16
N GLN A 108 4.11 -16.34 4.91
CA GLN A 108 3.69 -15.65 6.13
C GLN A 108 3.58 -14.15 5.90
N GLY A 109 2.59 -13.51 6.54
CA GLY A 109 2.41 -12.06 6.48
C GLY A 109 3.61 -11.30 7.01
N TYR A 110 4.07 -10.28 6.28
CA TYR A 110 5.28 -9.52 6.63
C TYR A 110 5.07 -8.00 6.63
N ASP A 111 4.57 -7.46 5.52
CA ASP A 111 4.22 -6.04 5.36
C ASP A 111 3.03 -5.91 4.39
N VAL A 112 2.42 -4.72 4.36
CA VAL A 112 1.35 -4.41 3.42
C VAL A 112 1.54 -3.02 2.79
N VAL A 113 0.93 -2.84 1.62
CA VAL A 113 0.80 -1.57 0.94
C VAL A 113 -0.67 -1.24 0.82
N LEU A 114 -1.05 -0.07 1.36
CA LEU A 114 -2.38 0.50 1.17
C LEU A 114 -2.40 1.27 -0.14
N VAL A 115 -3.49 1.15 -0.88
CA VAL A 115 -3.69 1.81 -2.18
C VAL A 115 -5.00 2.57 -2.13
N GLY A 116 -4.98 3.85 -2.49
CA GLY A 116 -6.14 4.72 -2.48
C GLY A 116 -6.20 5.64 -3.67
N GLN A 117 -7.41 5.98 -4.10
CA GLN A 117 -7.68 7.00 -5.11
C GLN A 117 -8.72 8.00 -4.57
N ALA A 118 -8.69 9.24 -5.05
CA ALA A 118 -9.67 10.25 -4.66
C ALA A 118 -11.10 9.90 -5.10
N GLU A 119 -11.21 9.18 -6.23
CA GLU A 119 -12.42 8.66 -6.85
C GLU A 119 -12.57 7.16 -6.58
N PRO A 120 -13.76 6.55 -6.79
CA PRO A 120 -13.91 5.09 -6.72
C PRO A 120 -12.92 4.36 -7.63
N MET A 121 -12.10 3.50 -7.02
CA MET A 121 -11.02 2.81 -7.71
C MET A 121 -11.54 1.62 -8.52
N LYS A 122 -11.05 1.49 -9.76
CA LYS A 122 -11.24 0.32 -10.62
C LYS A 122 -9.89 -0.07 -11.22
N ILE A 123 -9.55 -1.34 -11.13
CA ILE A 123 -8.30 -1.88 -11.67
C ILE A 123 -8.63 -2.80 -12.84
N ASP A 124 -8.33 -2.33 -14.05
CA ASP A 124 -8.43 -3.12 -15.27
C ASP A 124 -7.22 -4.03 -15.41
N VAL A 125 -7.42 -5.31 -15.10
CA VAL A 125 -6.37 -6.33 -15.06
C VAL A 125 -5.81 -6.61 -16.45
N ASP A 126 -6.68 -6.65 -17.46
CA ASP A 126 -6.27 -6.92 -18.84
C ASP A 126 -5.48 -5.73 -19.40
N LYS A 127 -5.92 -4.50 -19.13
CA LYS A 127 -5.17 -3.30 -19.52
C LYS A 127 -3.81 -3.21 -18.82
N MET A 128 -3.73 -3.63 -17.55
CA MET A 128 -2.46 -3.73 -16.84
C MET A 128 -1.54 -4.77 -17.49
N GLN A 129 -2.05 -5.97 -17.80
CA GLN A 129 -1.28 -7.00 -18.49
C GLN A 129 -0.83 -6.56 -19.89
N GLN A 130 -1.69 -5.88 -20.64
CA GLN A 130 -1.34 -5.31 -21.95
C GLN A 130 -0.19 -4.33 -21.84
N ARG A 131 -0.19 -3.42 -20.84
CA ARG A 131 0.93 -2.52 -20.57
C ARG A 131 2.21 -3.26 -20.23
N LEU A 132 2.14 -4.27 -19.35
CA LEU A 132 3.30 -5.10 -19.02
C LEU A 132 3.87 -5.83 -20.23
N ASN A 133 3.07 -6.14 -21.24
CA ASN A 133 3.52 -6.77 -22.48
C ASN A 133 4.18 -5.80 -23.46
N MET A 134 4.08 -4.48 -23.24
CA MET A 134 4.69 -3.48 -24.13
C MET A 134 6.21 -3.44 -23.93
N PRO A 135 7.02 -3.34 -25.01
CA PRO A 135 8.49 -3.40 -24.92
C PRO A 135 9.11 -2.37 -23.97
N GLU A 136 8.53 -1.16 -23.87
CA GLU A 136 8.98 -0.10 -22.98
C GLU A 136 8.85 -0.44 -21.48
N TYR A 137 7.99 -1.39 -21.12
CA TYR A 137 7.83 -1.89 -19.74
C TYR A 137 8.71 -3.12 -19.46
N ALA A 138 9.55 -3.58 -20.40
CA ALA A 138 10.44 -4.70 -20.18
C ALA A 138 11.33 -4.57 -18.92
N PRO A 139 11.88 -3.39 -18.57
CA PRO A 139 12.60 -3.23 -17.30
C PRO A 139 11.72 -3.46 -16.07
N VAL A 140 10.46 -3.02 -16.10
CA VAL A 140 9.48 -3.24 -15.02
C VAL A 140 9.16 -4.73 -14.89
N VAL A 141 8.88 -5.39 -16.00
CA VAL A 141 8.64 -6.85 -16.02
C VAL A 141 9.83 -7.62 -15.47
N GLN A 142 11.05 -7.21 -15.83
CA GLN A 142 12.25 -7.84 -15.29
C GLN A 142 12.34 -7.68 -13.77
N SER A 143 12.08 -6.49 -13.23
CA SER A 143 12.05 -6.25 -11.78
C SER A 143 10.96 -7.05 -11.07
N LEU A 144 9.75 -7.13 -11.65
CA LEU A 144 8.66 -7.95 -11.09
C LEU A 144 9.06 -9.44 -11.02
N ARG A 145 9.68 -9.97 -12.08
CA ARG A 145 10.13 -11.37 -12.13
C ARG A 145 11.20 -11.68 -11.09
N GLU A 146 12.07 -10.73 -10.78
CA GLU A 146 13.08 -10.89 -9.71
C GLU A 146 12.43 -11.06 -8.33
N THR A 147 11.19 -10.60 -8.16
CA THR A 147 10.36 -10.77 -6.96
C THR A 147 9.36 -11.93 -7.06
N GLY A 148 9.41 -12.73 -8.14
CA GLY A 148 8.49 -13.85 -8.33
C GLY A 148 7.10 -13.46 -8.87
N ILE A 149 6.95 -12.25 -9.39
CA ILE A 149 5.70 -11.75 -10.01
C ILE A 149 5.85 -11.85 -11.53
N TYR A 150 5.03 -12.67 -12.19
CA TYR A 150 5.16 -12.94 -13.62
C TYR A 150 4.01 -12.36 -14.47
N SER A 151 2.92 -11.90 -13.85
CA SER A 151 1.76 -11.36 -14.53
C SER A 151 1.04 -10.28 -13.71
N ALA A 152 0.11 -9.55 -14.34
CA ALA A 152 -0.80 -8.65 -13.62
C ALA A 152 -1.70 -9.42 -12.64
N VAL A 153 -2.09 -10.65 -12.98
CA VAL A 153 -2.85 -11.53 -12.08
C VAL A 153 -2.01 -11.90 -10.86
N ASP A 154 -0.74 -12.23 -11.03
CA ASP A 154 0.16 -12.57 -9.92
C ASP A 154 0.31 -11.37 -8.98
N LEU A 155 0.56 -10.18 -9.54
CA LEU A 155 0.69 -8.95 -8.76
C LEU A 155 -0.59 -8.67 -7.95
N LEU A 156 -1.75 -8.68 -8.61
CA LEU A 156 -3.03 -8.34 -7.96
C LEU A 156 -3.53 -9.48 -7.06
N SER A 157 -2.98 -10.68 -7.18
CA SER A 157 -3.31 -11.79 -6.28
C SER A 157 -2.80 -11.59 -4.85
N THR A 158 -1.89 -10.64 -4.65
CA THR A 158 -1.43 -10.18 -3.32
C THR A 158 -2.50 -9.39 -2.55
N PHE A 159 -3.67 -9.17 -3.14
CA PHE A 159 -4.78 -8.47 -2.50
C PHE A 159 -5.15 -9.10 -1.15
N ALA A 160 -5.24 -8.26 -0.12
CA ALA A 160 -5.41 -8.66 1.28
C ALA A 160 -6.64 -8.00 1.95
N GLY A 161 -7.53 -7.38 1.18
CA GLY A 161 -8.77 -6.78 1.66
C GLY A 161 -8.99 -5.36 1.14
N HIS A 162 -10.22 -4.87 1.27
CA HIS A 162 -10.55 -3.48 0.97
C HIS A 162 -11.31 -2.84 2.14
N ALA A 163 -11.42 -1.52 2.11
CA ALA A 163 -11.97 -0.74 3.21
C ALA A 163 -13.34 -1.22 3.71
N ALA A 164 -14.22 -1.67 2.82
CA ALA A 164 -15.57 -2.13 3.21
C ALA A 164 -15.52 -3.44 4.00
N ASP A 165 -14.67 -4.39 3.59
CA ASP A 165 -14.51 -5.69 4.26
C ASP A 165 -13.86 -5.55 5.64
N LEU A 166 -12.85 -4.69 5.74
CA LEU A 166 -12.05 -4.55 6.95
C LEU A 166 -12.72 -3.70 8.04
N LYS A 167 -13.92 -3.16 7.78
CA LYS A 167 -14.65 -2.31 8.72
C LYS A 167 -14.85 -2.95 10.10
N THR A 168 -15.14 -4.24 10.15
CA THR A 168 -15.32 -4.96 11.43
C THR A 168 -14.01 -5.13 12.17
N TRP A 169 -12.92 -5.46 11.46
CA TRP A 169 -11.60 -5.61 12.05
C TRP A 169 -11.07 -4.28 12.59
N LEU A 170 -11.38 -3.17 11.90
CA LEU A 170 -10.95 -1.81 12.24
C LEU A 170 -11.90 -1.09 13.22
N ALA A 171 -12.94 -1.74 13.75
CA ALA A 171 -13.99 -1.06 14.51
C ALA A 171 -13.50 -0.40 15.81
N ASP A 172 -12.43 -0.91 16.39
CA ASP A 172 -11.77 -0.43 17.61
C ASP A 172 -10.50 0.39 17.33
N ALA A 173 -10.21 0.67 16.06
CA ALA A 173 -9.00 1.39 15.67
C ALA A 173 -9.00 2.84 16.17
N SER A 174 -7.88 3.27 16.76
CA SER A 174 -7.66 4.68 17.06
C SER A 174 -7.20 5.42 15.81
N ILE A 175 -7.89 6.48 15.40
CA ILE A 175 -7.47 7.30 14.26
C ILE A 175 -6.29 8.19 14.66
N ASN A 176 -5.21 8.13 13.86
CA ASN A 176 -4.02 8.93 14.05
C ASN A 176 -4.25 10.34 13.49
N ARG A 177 -4.07 11.35 14.35
CA ARG A 177 -4.28 12.76 14.02
C ARG A 177 -3.08 13.57 14.46
N ASP A 178 -2.87 14.71 13.82
CA ASP A 178 -1.81 15.65 14.19
C ASP A 178 -1.81 16.03 15.67
N LEU A 179 -3.01 16.19 16.25
CA LEU A 179 -3.18 16.69 17.60
C LEU A 179 -2.63 15.74 18.67
N ASN A 180 -2.60 14.43 18.42
CA ASN A 180 -2.24 13.43 19.42
C ASN A 180 -1.08 12.52 19.01
N LEU A 181 -0.77 12.40 17.71
CA LEU A 181 0.25 11.50 17.15
C LEU A 181 0.28 10.13 17.84
N ARG A 182 -0.92 9.61 18.17
CA ARG A 182 -1.06 8.44 19.05
C ARG A 182 -0.34 7.22 18.49
N LEU A 183 -0.29 7.11 17.16
CA LEU A 183 0.43 6.03 16.48
C LEU A 183 1.90 5.94 16.91
N GLN A 184 2.59 7.05 17.14
CA GLN A 184 4.01 7.01 17.55
C GLN A 184 4.20 6.25 18.87
N TYR A 185 3.25 6.39 19.81
CA TYR A 185 3.26 5.67 21.07
C TYR A 185 2.82 4.21 20.90
N LEU A 186 1.76 3.96 20.13
CA LEU A 186 1.27 2.60 19.85
C LEU A 186 2.32 1.75 19.16
N ALA A 187 2.96 2.29 18.13
CA ALA A 187 4.04 1.64 17.40
C ALA A 187 5.26 1.42 18.31
N GLY A 188 5.61 2.40 19.16
CA GLY A 188 6.68 2.25 20.14
C GLY A 188 6.46 1.12 21.15
N LEU A 189 5.21 0.86 21.56
CA LEU A 189 4.86 -0.30 22.40
C LEU A 189 4.94 -1.64 21.64
N GLY A 190 4.89 -1.59 20.32
CA GLY A 190 5.05 -2.75 19.43
C GLY A 190 6.50 -3.09 19.08
N LEU A 191 7.45 -2.21 19.38
CA LEU A 191 8.86 -2.42 19.06
C LEU A 191 9.37 -3.76 19.64
N ASN A 192 10.11 -4.52 18.82
CA ASN A 192 10.60 -5.87 19.11
C ASN A 192 9.50 -6.94 19.26
N LEU A 193 8.24 -6.67 18.88
CA LEU A 193 7.23 -7.70 18.72
C LEU A 193 7.28 -8.30 17.30
N TYR A 194 7.53 -9.60 17.21
CA TYR A 194 7.56 -10.34 15.94
C TYR A 194 6.23 -11.07 15.73
N ARG A 195 5.16 -10.29 15.52
CA ARG A 195 3.78 -10.78 15.35
C ARG A 195 3.18 -10.47 13.98
N ALA A 196 4.03 -10.27 12.96
CA ALA A 196 3.61 -9.92 11.62
C ALA A 196 2.56 -10.90 11.04
N ASP A 197 2.85 -12.20 11.05
CA ASP A 197 1.94 -13.22 10.53
C ASP A 197 0.62 -13.31 11.32
N PRO A 198 0.61 -13.37 12.67
CA PRO A 198 -0.63 -13.26 13.43
C PRO A 198 -1.49 -12.03 13.10
N ILE A 199 -0.87 -10.85 12.95
CA ILE A 199 -1.60 -9.61 12.59
C ILE A 199 -2.19 -9.74 11.19
N TYR A 200 -1.40 -10.23 10.23
CA TYR A 200 -1.86 -10.47 8.87
C TYR A 200 -3.05 -11.43 8.84
N VAL A 201 -2.94 -12.60 9.48
CA VAL A 201 -4.01 -13.61 9.57
C VAL A 201 -5.27 -13.03 10.21
N SER A 202 -5.12 -12.25 11.28
CA SER A 202 -6.22 -11.53 11.95
C SER A 202 -6.95 -10.60 10.96
N MET A 203 -6.21 -9.83 10.16
CA MET A 203 -6.76 -8.92 9.16
C MET A 203 -7.47 -9.66 8.01
N VAL A 204 -6.80 -10.61 7.36
CA VAL A 204 -7.33 -11.27 6.15
C VAL A 204 -8.49 -12.23 6.44
N ALA A 205 -8.72 -12.62 7.70
CA ALA A 205 -9.94 -13.33 8.11
C ALA A 205 -11.23 -12.55 7.77
N HIS A 206 -11.14 -11.21 7.74
CA HIS A 206 -12.25 -10.33 7.37
C HIS A 206 -12.31 -10.00 5.88
N ALA A 207 -11.22 -10.20 5.13
CA ALA A 207 -11.14 -9.88 3.71
C ALA A 207 -12.03 -10.79 2.85
N ARG A 208 -12.58 -10.22 1.77
CA ARG A 208 -13.37 -10.92 0.75
C ARG A 208 -12.89 -10.52 -0.63
N TYR A 209 -13.26 -11.32 -1.62
CA TYR A 209 -12.93 -10.98 -3.01
C TYR A 209 -13.72 -9.73 -3.43
N PRO A 210 -13.07 -8.64 -3.89
CA PRO A 210 -13.73 -7.38 -4.16
C PRO A 210 -14.32 -7.41 -5.58
N GLY A 211 -15.57 -7.86 -5.70
CA GLY A 211 -16.24 -8.05 -7.00
C GLY A 211 -16.39 -6.78 -7.84
N ASP A 212 -16.28 -5.61 -7.23
CA ASP A 212 -16.36 -4.32 -7.88
C ASP A 212 -14.99 -3.66 -8.10
N LEU A 213 -13.91 -4.07 -7.43
CA LEU A 213 -12.60 -3.43 -7.59
C LEU A 213 -11.92 -3.80 -8.92
N PHE A 214 -11.98 -5.07 -9.32
CA PHE A 214 -11.29 -5.58 -10.50
C PHE A 214 -12.21 -5.64 -11.72
N THR A 215 -11.70 -5.21 -12.87
CA THR A 215 -12.38 -5.32 -14.17
C THR A 215 -11.48 -6.00 -15.20
N GLY A 216 -12.08 -6.60 -16.22
CA GLY A 216 -11.36 -7.32 -17.28
C GLY A 216 -12.25 -8.39 -17.91
N SER A 217 -11.65 -9.21 -18.77
CA SER A 217 -12.28 -10.40 -19.33
C SER A 217 -12.66 -11.41 -18.25
N GLU A 218 -13.71 -12.18 -18.51
CA GLU A 218 -14.20 -13.19 -17.59
C GLU A 218 -13.11 -14.20 -17.21
N THR A 219 -12.29 -14.63 -18.17
CA THR A 219 -11.17 -15.55 -17.94
C THR A 219 -10.14 -14.98 -16.98
N THR A 220 -9.80 -13.70 -17.12
CA THR A 220 -8.83 -13.03 -16.24
C THR A 220 -9.39 -12.88 -14.83
N LEU A 221 -10.65 -12.47 -14.69
CA LEU A 221 -11.29 -12.32 -13.38
C LEU A 221 -11.48 -13.66 -12.67
N GLN A 222 -11.83 -14.72 -13.39
CA GLN A 222 -11.89 -16.08 -12.85
C GLN A 222 -10.50 -16.55 -12.37
N SER A 223 -9.45 -16.30 -13.15
CA SER A 223 -8.07 -16.61 -12.77
C SER A 223 -7.67 -15.87 -11.51
N LEU A 224 -7.88 -14.54 -11.46
CA LEU A 224 -7.56 -13.72 -10.29
C LEU A 224 -8.32 -14.18 -9.04
N ARG A 225 -9.62 -14.46 -9.16
CA ARG A 225 -10.44 -14.99 -8.06
C ARG A 225 -9.95 -16.35 -7.60
N LYS A 226 -9.47 -17.18 -8.51
CA LYS A 226 -8.85 -18.47 -8.18
C LYS A 226 -7.45 -18.31 -7.60
N THR A 227 -6.76 -17.18 -7.72
CA THR A 227 -5.40 -17.04 -7.15
C THR A 227 -5.39 -16.29 -5.82
N ILE A 228 -6.31 -15.34 -5.61
CA ILE A 228 -6.45 -14.66 -4.31
C ILE A 228 -6.82 -15.71 -3.24
N ARG A 229 -6.04 -15.74 -2.16
CA ARG A 229 -6.17 -16.67 -1.04
C ARG A 229 -6.11 -15.88 0.25
N PHE A 230 -7.19 -15.93 1.04
CA PHE A 230 -7.23 -15.23 2.32
C PHE A 230 -6.80 -16.12 3.48
N ASN A 231 -7.07 -17.44 3.43
CA ASN A 231 -6.80 -18.33 4.56
C ASN A 231 -6.51 -19.81 4.21
N ASP A 232 -6.42 -20.16 2.92
CA ASP A 232 -6.14 -21.54 2.54
C ASP A 232 -4.63 -21.71 2.37
N ARG A 233 -4.02 -22.37 3.35
CA ARG A 233 -2.68 -22.98 3.25
C ARG A 233 -2.73 -24.22 2.37
#